data_AF-A0A7W0JG32-F1
#
_entry.id   AF-A0A7W0JG32-F1
#
_cell.length_a   1.000
_cell.length_b   1.000
_cell.length_c   1.000
_cell.angle_alpha   90.00
_cell.angle_beta   90.00
_cell.angle_gamma   90.00
#
_symmetry.space_group_name_H-M   'P 1'
#
loop_
_entity.id
_entity.type
_entity.pdbx_description
1 polymer ?
#
loop_
_entity_poly.entity_id
_entity_poly.type
_entity_poly.pdbx_seq_one_letter_code
_entity_poly.pdbx_strand_id
1 'polypeptide(L)'
;MSTNVAKDGKVINLNSSFIKELRAAAKRSNASLSPVQAVEAVTRHLGLTLTEPLETLETVDGPERETTFSNGGVSNEPIPVKLVFQPVADNEVRLAWSVEVSEVSGQHWWNISVDAETGEILAGYDYIDHDNWGSNFAPDVARNKHFAARTAGTAPRASLAAAQLATVTDGSAYNVYALPLESPNDGLNTLVWNPADALASPFGWHDTNGAAGAEYTRTRGNNAHAYTDLDANNAVDTGSDPDGGANLQFNYPFDPTKGPELNRPPAVVNLFYWNNIVHDVFYQYGFNEAAGNFQSNNYGKGGAGNDYVQAEAQDGSGTNNANFGTPPDGGTTASRPRMQMFVWTNPFANAVIVNAPSAIAGNYPSSSASFGPALTATGVTGDVVLALDAADTAGPSTTDGCGALTNASAVAGKIALLDRGTCGFAIKVKNAQNAGAIAVIVGNNAPGDPISMGGTDATITIPSVMVTLDNANLYKSNLPFNASLKINPNPAPSRDSDFDAGVIAHEYGHGISNRLTGGPSTTSCLGNQEQMGEGWSDFTGLVLTTDPLDTATT
;
A
#
# COMPACT_ATOMS: atom_id res chain seq x y z
N MET A 1 26.12 -12.61 9.62
CA MET A 1 26.80 -13.40 8.55
C MET A 1 25.71 -14.01 7.70
N SER A 2 25.75 -13.80 6.39
CA SER A 2 24.82 -14.41 5.43
C SER A 2 25.57 -15.42 4.57
N THR A 3 25.00 -16.61 4.41
CA THR A 3 25.57 -17.68 3.59
C THR A 3 24.49 -18.23 2.68
N ASN A 4 24.65 -18.06 1.37
CA ASN A 4 23.74 -18.60 0.38
C ASN A 4 24.23 -19.98 -0.03
N VAL A 5 23.41 -21.02 0.18
CA VAL A 5 23.77 -22.42 -0.09
C VAL A 5 22.85 -22.99 -1.16
N ALA A 6 23.43 -23.57 -2.19
CA ALA A 6 22.71 -24.26 -3.25
C ALA A 6 22.05 -25.55 -2.74
N LYS A 7 21.06 -26.04 -3.47
CA LYS A 7 20.36 -27.32 -3.16
C LYS A 7 21.31 -28.53 -3.09
N ASP A 8 22.46 -28.48 -3.75
CA ASP A 8 23.50 -29.52 -3.68
C ASP A 8 24.44 -29.38 -2.46
N GLY A 9 24.15 -28.43 -1.57
CA GLY A 9 24.90 -28.17 -0.33
C GLY A 9 26.13 -27.28 -0.52
N LYS A 10 26.40 -26.76 -1.72
CA LYS A 10 27.55 -25.87 -1.95
C LYS A 10 27.23 -24.43 -1.58
N VAL A 11 28.18 -23.77 -0.92
CA VAL A 11 28.12 -22.32 -0.69
C VAL A 11 28.27 -21.60 -2.03
N ILE A 12 27.27 -20.81 -2.41
CA ILE A 12 27.27 -19.93 -3.59
C ILE A 12 28.02 -18.65 -3.24
N ASN A 13 27.67 -18.03 -2.11
CA ASN A 13 28.29 -16.81 -1.62
C ASN A 13 28.24 -16.76 -0.09
N LEU A 14 29.21 -16.07 0.52
CA LEU A 14 29.30 -15.82 1.95
C LEU A 14 29.66 -14.35 2.16
N ASN A 15 28.84 -13.65 2.92
CA ASN A 15 29.11 -12.30 3.39
C ASN A 15 29.10 -12.28 4.92
N SER A 16 30.05 -11.57 5.55
CA SER A 16 30.13 -11.51 7.01
C SER A 16 30.48 -10.12 7.51
N SER A 17 29.67 -9.64 8.44
CA SER A 17 29.86 -8.43 9.24
C SER A 17 30.31 -8.76 10.67
N PHE A 18 30.82 -9.96 10.92
CA PHE A 18 31.26 -10.35 12.28
C PHE A 18 32.43 -9.49 12.75
N ILE A 19 32.29 -8.95 13.96
CA ILE A 19 33.39 -8.27 14.65
C ILE A 19 34.33 -9.32 15.24
N LYS A 20 35.58 -9.30 14.79
CA LYS A 20 36.63 -10.18 15.32
C LYS A 20 36.92 -9.80 16.77
N GLU A 21 37.21 -10.81 17.60
CA GLU A 21 37.58 -10.59 19.00
C GLU A 21 36.56 -9.74 19.77
N LEU A 22 35.27 -10.05 19.66
CA LEU A 22 34.16 -9.27 20.24
C LEU A 22 34.38 -8.89 21.71
N ARG A 23 34.97 -9.77 22.52
CA ARG A 23 35.26 -9.49 23.94
C ARG A 23 36.28 -8.34 24.12
N ALA A 24 37.22 -8.18 23.20
CA ALA A 24 38.18 -7.09 23.21
C ALA A 24 37.59 -5.81 22.59
N ALA A 25 36.72 -5.94 21.58
CA ALA A 25 36.03 -4.82 20.96
C ALA A 25 34.95 -4.21 21.87
N ALA A 26 34.23 -5.07 22.61
CA ALA A 26 33.31 -4.68 23.66
C ALA A 26 34.11 -4.18 24.86
N LYS A 27 34.26 -2.86 24.95
CA LYS A 27 35.01 -2.21 26.05
C LYS A 27 34.38 -2.48 27.43
N ARG A 28 33.14 -2.98 27.49
CA ARG A 28 32.35 -3.19 28.72
C ARG A 28 31.29 -4.31 28.58
N SER A 29 30.76 -4.77 29.72
CA SER A 29 29.76 -5.84 29.81
C SER A 29 28.57 -5.55 30.75
N ASN A 30 28.52 -4.37 31.39
CA ASN A 30 27.46 -4.01 32.33
C ASN A 30 26.78 -2.71 31.89
N ALA A 31 25.44 -2.70 31.91
CA ALA A 31 24.62 -1.52 31.66
C ALA A 31 24.57 -0.63 32.92
N SER A 32 24.65 0.69 32.73
CA SER A 32 24.48 1.69 33.78
C SER A 32 23.11 2.37 33.73
N LEU A 33 22.51 2.45 32.54
CA LEU A 33 21.13 2.89 32.32
C LEU A 33 20.15 1.75 32.57
N SER A 34 19.03 2.07 33.21
CA SER A 34 17.92 1.13 33.33
C SER A 34 17.14 1.01 32.01
N PRO A 35 16.39 -0.09 31.80
CA PRO A 35 15.52 -0.24 30.64
C PRO A 35 14.50 0.89 30.50
N VAL A 36 13.93 1.38 31.61
CA VAL A 36 12.99 2.53 31.61
C VAL A 36 13.65 3.79 31.02
N GLN A 37 14.87 4.08 31.46
CA GLN A 37 15.60 5.26 30.97
C GLN A 37 15.97 5.14 29.47
N ALA A 38 16.12 3.92 28.96
CA ALA A 38 16.29 3.69 27.52
C ALA A 38 15.01 4.03 26.74
N VAL A 39 13.83 3.62 27.22
CA VAL A 39 12.54 4.00 26.61
C VAL A 39 12.33 5.52 26.62
N GLU A 40 12.67 6.18 27.74
CA GLU A 40 12.63 7.64 27.83
C GLU A 40 13.60 8.35 26.86
N ALA A 41 14.74 7.73 26.57
CA ALA A 41 15.69 8.25 25.57
C ALA A 41 15.15 8.11 24.15
N VAL A 42 14.56 6.96 23.81
CA VAL A 42 13.96 6.71 22.49
C VAL A 42 12.76 7.62 22.23
N THR A 43 11.81 7.69 23.16
CA THR A 43 10.62 8.54 23.01
C THR A 43 11.01 10.01 22.81
N ARG A 44 12.00 10.52 23.55
CA ARG A 44 12.55 11.87 23.35
C ARG A 44 13.20 12.05 21.98
N HIS A 45 13.92 11.04 21.48
CA HIS A 45 14.55 11.08 20.16
C HIS A 45 13.51 11.16 19.03
N LEU A 46 12.43 10.38 19.15
CA LEU A 46 11.31 10.36 18.20
C LEU A 46 10.38 11.56 18.33
N GLY A 47 10.57 12.43 19.33
CA GLY A 47 9.66 13.56 19.61
C GLY A 47 8.31 13.13 20.18
N LEU A 48 8.21 11.91 20.71
CA LEU A 48 7.02 11.36 21.35
C LEU A 48 6.97 11.75 22.83
N THR A 49 5.76 11.93 23.36
CA THR A 49 5.54 12.27 24.78
C THR A 49 4.76 11.15 25.45
N LEU A 50 5.36 10.51 26.45
CA LEU A 50 4.67 9.53 27.31
C LEU A 50 3.46 10.21 27.98
N THR A 51 2.27 9.68 27.72
CA THR A 51 1.02 10.18 28.31
C THR A 51 0.61 9.35 29.53
N GLU A 52 1.19 8.17 29.69
CA GLU A 52 0.97 7.23 30.79
C GLU A 52 2.31 6.71 31.36
N PRO A 53 2.37 6.31 32.65
CA PRO A 53 3.56 5.71 33.22
C PRO A 53 3.86 4.32 32.61
N LEU A 54 5.14 4.00 32.44
CA LEU A 54 5.58 2.68 31.99
C LEU A 54 5.47 1.67 33.15
N GLU A 55 4.63 0.66 32.97
CA GLU A 55 4.47 -0.46 33.89
C GLU A 55 5.24 -1.68 33.36
N THR A 56 5.95 -2.40 34.22
CA THR A 56 6.63 -3.63 33.82
C THR A 56 5.61 -4.76 33.70
N LEU A 57 5.46 -5.29 32.49
CA LEU A 57 4.58 -6.42 32.19
C LEU A 57 5.30 -7.75 32.39
N GLU A 58 6.54 -7.83 31.90
CA GLU A 58 7.35 -9.05 31.97
C GLU A 58 8.84 -8.72 32.12
N THR A 59 9.58 -9.61 32.77
CA THR A 59 11.04 -9.56 32.84
C THR A 59 11.58 -10.97 32.69
N VAL A 60 12.47 -11.16 31.72
CA VAL A 60 13.12 -12.43 31.45
C VAL A 60 14.60 -12.31 31.79
N ASP A 61 15.01 -13.03 32.83
CA ASP A 61 16.42 -13.13 33.22
C ASP A 61 17.20 -13.96 32.20
N GLY A 62 18.34 -13.44 31.75
CA GLY A 62 19.20 -14.07 30.76
C GLY A 62 20.32 -13.15 30.29
N PRO A 63 21.16 -13.57 29.32
CA PRO A 63 22.20 -12.71 28.77
C PRO A 63 21.67 -11.38 28.20
N GLU A 64 20.48 -11.43 27.60
CA GLU A 64 19.79 -10.30 26.97
C GLU A 64 18.97 -9.45 27.96
N ARG A 65 18.76 -9.89 29.20
CA ARG A 65 18.05 -9.12 30.26
C ARG A 65 16.81 -8.39 29.75
N GLU A 66 15.89 -9.14 29.16
CA GLU A 66 14.72 -8.59 28.48
C GLU A 66 13.69 -8.10 29.49
N THR A 67 13.11 -6.92 29.21
CA THR A 67 12.00 -6.35 29.98
C THR A 67 10.96 -5.79 29.02
N THR A 68 9.70 -6.16 29.21
CA THR A 68 8.58 -5.64 28.42
C THR A 68 7.76 -4.66 29.25
N PHE A 69 7.59 -3.45 28.75
CA PHE A 69 6.79 -2.40 29.39
C PHE A 69 5.40 -2.25 28.76
N SER A 70 4.49 -1.62 29.50
CA SER A 70 3.25 -1.08 28.93
C SER A 70 3.54 -0.05 27.83
N ASN A 71 2.52 0.26 27.04
CA ASN A 71 2.67 1.07 25.84
C ASN A 71 2.94 2.58 26.09
N GLY A 72 2.79 3.05 27.33
CA GLY A 72 3.05 4.43 27.76
C GLY A 72 2.23 5.50 27.02
N GLY A 73 1.17 5.10 26.32
CA GLY A 73 0.37 5.92 25.42
C GLY A 73 1.14 6.53 24.23
N VAL A 74 2.29 5.94 23.87
CA VAL A 74 3.11 6.32 22.70
C VAL A 74 3.27 5.18 21.71
N SER A 75 2.91 3.96 22.12
CA SER A 75 3.00 2.76 21.31
C SER A 75 1.62 2.12 21.17
N ASN A 76 1.34 1.50 20.02
CA ASN A 76 0.18 0.61 19.84
C ASN A 76 0.42 -0.74 20.52
N GLU A 77 1.68 -1.09 20.77
CA GLU A 77 2.10 -2.36 21.35
C GLU A 77 2.89 -2.17 22.67
N PRO A 78 2.89 -3.15 23.59
CA PRO A 78 3.90 -3.23 24.65
C PRO A 78 5.32 -3.02 24.13
N ILE A 79 6.17 -2.39 24.94
CA ILE A 79 7.51 -1.93 24.54
C ILE A 79 8.55 -2.94 25.07
N PRO A 80 9.06 -3.88 24.25
CA PRO A 80 10.15 -4.76 24.65
C PRO A 80 11.48 -4.00 24.64
N VAL A 81 12.31 -4.30 25.63
CA VAL A 81 13.65 -3.74 25.81
C VAL A 81 14.64 -4.86 26.08
N LYS A 82 15.64 -5.01 25.20
CA LYS A 82 16.66 -6.08 25.25
C LYS A 82 18.07 -5.50 25.30
N LEU A 83 18.94 -6.10 26.10
CA LEU A 83 20.36 -5.77 26.14
C LEU A 83 21.09 -6.45 24.99
N VAL A 84 21.71 -5.66 24.13
CA VAL A 84 22.38 -6.10 22.91
C VAL A 84 23.79 -5.51 22.81
N PHE A 85 24.59 -6.07 21.90
CA PHE A 85 25.83 -5.45 21.45
C PHE A 85 25.61 -4.84 20.07
N GLN A 86 25.68 -3.51 19.99
CA GLN A 86 25.49 -2.76 18.76
C GLN A 86 26.85 -2.40 18.14
N PRO A 87 27.18 -2.93 16.95
CA PRO A 87 28.31 -2.44 16.18
C PRO A 87 28.13 -0.97 15.81
N VAL A 88 29.21 -0.20 15.93
CA VAL A 88 29.32 1.19 15.46
C VAL A 88 30.48 1.29 14.46
N ALA A 89 30.86 2.50 14.04
CA ALA A 89 31.98 2.69 13.10
C ALA A 89 33.31 2.09 13.61
N ASP A 90 34.20 1.72 12.67
CA ASP A 90 35.60 1.32 12.93
C ASP A 90 35.82 0.10 13.86
N ASN A 91 35.06 -0.99 13.68
CA ASN A 91 35.16 -2.22 14.49
C ASN A 91 34.90 -2.02 16.00
N GLU A 92 34.34 -0.88 16.40
CA GLU A 92 33.90 -0.66 17.77
C GLU A 92 32.52 -1.25 17.98
N VAL A 93 32.29 -1.80 19.18
CA VAL A 93 31.01 -2.35 19.60
C VAL A 93 30.66 -1.75 20.94
N ARG A 94 29.42 -1.28 21.07
CA ARG A 94 28.90 -0.74 22.31
C ARG A 94 27.80 -1.62 22.88
N LEU A 95 27.75 -1.70 24.20
CA LEU A 95 26.63 -2.33 24.89
C LEU A 95 25.45 -1.36 24.84
N ALA A 96 24.30 -1.84 24.37
CA ALA A 96 23.14 -1.01 24.08
C ALA A 96 21.84 -1.69 24.56
N TRP A 97 20.81 -0.88 24.81
CA TRP A 97 19.43 -1.32 24.92
C TRP A 97 18.77 -1.19 23.54
N SER A 98 18.28 -2.30 23.01
CA SER A 98 17.37 -2.34 21.87
C SER A 98 15.95 -2.11 22.40
N VAL A 99 15.30 -1.06 21.93
CA VAL A 99 13.95 -0.66 22.36
C VAL A 99 13.04 -0.64 21.15
N GLU A 100 11.88 -1.29 21.24
CA GLU A 100 10.89 -1.29 20.16
C GLU A 100 9.68 -0.41 20.49
N VAL A 101 9.32 0.48 19.57
CA VAL A 101 8.17 1.39 19.71
C VAL A 101 7.36 1.37 18.41
N SER A 102 6.17 0.77 18.46
CA SER A 102 5.20 0.81 17.37
C SER A 102 4.34 2.05 17.54
N GLU A 103 4.60 3.15 16.83
CA GLU A 103 3.92 4.41 17.07
C GLU A 103 2.38 4.32 16.97
N VAL A 104 1.68 5.10 17.80
CA VAL A 104 0.20 5.19 17.77
C VAL A 104 -0.33 5.64 16.40
N SER A 105 0.49 6.34 15.62
CA SER A 105 0.15 6.76 14.26
C SER A 105 -0.05 5.58 13.29
N GLY A 106 0.44 4.39 13.63
CA GLY A 106 0.52 3.25 12.72
C GLY A 106 1.53 3.42 11.59
N GLN A 107 2.24 4.56 11.53
CA GLN A 107 3.14 4.85 10.42
C GLN A 107 4.54 4.27 10.63
N HIS A 108 4.99 4.11 11.88
CA HIS A 108 6.35 3.66 12.15
C HIS A 108 6.38 2.59 13.23
N TRP A 109 7.27 1.61 13.07
CA TRP A 109 7.62 0.65 14.10
C TRP A 109 9.12 0.60 14.28
N TRP A 110 9.60 1.43 15.21
CA TRP A 110 11.01 1.60 15.45
C TRP A 110 11.61 0.47 16.28
N ASN A 111 12.78 -0.01 15.88
CA ASN A 111 13.75 -0.68 16.73
C ASN A 111 14.99 0.22 16.86
N ILE A 112 15.21 0.76 18.06
CA ILE A 112 16.28 1.74 18.32
C ILE A 112 17.25 1.21 19.35
N SER A 113 18.54 1.24 18.99
CA SER A 113 19.65 0.92 19.88
C SER A 113 20.14 2.16 20.60
N VAL A 114 20.04 2.15 21.93
CA VAL A 114 20.46 3.21 22.84
C VAL A 114 21.69 2.75 23.63
N ASP A 115 22.75 3.55 23.66
CA ASP A 115 23.94 3.28 24.47
C ASP A 115 23.55 3.05 25.94
N ALA A 116 23.89 1.87 26.47
CA ALA A 116 23.45 1.42 27.80
C ALA A 116 24.16 2.14 28.97
N GLU A 117 25.02 3.12 28.68
CA GLU A 117 25.64 4.01 29.67
C GLU A 117 25.20 5.47 29.52
N THR A 118 25.22 6.00 28.29
CA THR A 118 25.04 7.44 28.06
C THR A 118 23.63 7.83 27.65
N GLY A 119 22.84 6.89 27.09
CA GLY A 119 21.53 7.18 26.52
C GLY A 119 21.62 7.76 25.12
N GLU A 120 22.82 7.79 24.53
CA GLU A 120 23.07 8.18 23.15
C GLU A 120 22.37 7.20 22.18
N ILE A 121 21.71 7.72 21.15
CA ILE A 121 21.12 6.88 20.11
C ILE A 121 22.23 6.43 19.17
N LEU A 122 22.42 5.12 19.06
CA LEU A 122 23.51 4.51 18.29
C LEU A 122 23.06 4.07 16.89
N ALA A 123 21.83 3.56 16.79
CA ALA A 123 21.22 3.12 15.54
C ALA A 123 19.69 3.11 15.70
N GLY A 124 18.97 3.26 14.58
CA GLY A 124 17.53 3.11 14.52
C GLY A 124 17.14 2.45 13.20
N TYR A 125 16.14 1.58 13.26
CA TYR A 125 15.55 0.90 12.11
C TYR A 125 14.04 0.98 12.23
N ASP A 126 13.35 1.18 11.10
CA ASP A 126 11.90 1.10 11.04
C ASP A 126 11.50 -0.26 10.46
N TYR A 127 10.69 -1.03 11.19
CA TYR A 127 10.17 -2.31 10.73
C TYR A 127 9.00 -2.14 9.75
N ILE A 128 8.42 -0.93 9.62
CA ILE A 128 7.39 -0.63 8.62
C ILE A 128 8.06 -0.17 7.34
N ASP A 129 7.87 -0.96 6.28
CA ASP A 129 8.13 -0.53 4.92
C ASP A 129 6.85 0.12 4.36
N HIS A 130 6.99 1.28 3.70
CA HIS A 130 5.88 1.97 3.05
C HIS A 130 6.08 1.97 1.55
N ASP A 131 5.01 1.78 0.78
CA ASP A 131 5.11 2.09 -0.65
C ASP A 131 5.25 3.59 -0.84
N ASN A 132 6.43 4.04 -1.28
CA ASN A 132 6.58 5.41 -1.71
C ASN A 132 6.39 5.50 -3.22
N TRP A 133 5.13 5.61 -3.63
CA TRP A 133 4.75 5.98 -4.98
C TRP A 133 5.18 7.43 -5.26
N GLY A 134 6.47 7.62 -5.55
CA GLY A 134 7.00 8.95 -5.87
C GLY A 134 6.17 9.61 -6.97
N SER A 135 6.06 10.95 -6.92
CA SER A 135 5.31 11.77 -7.89
C SER A 135 5.77 11.65 -9.36
N ASN A 136 6.78 10.81 -9.62
CA ASN A 136 7.34 10.49 -10.92
C ASN A 136 6.81 9.18 -11.55
N PHE A 137 5.78 8.52 -11.00
CA PHE A 137 5.19 7.31 -11.61
C PHE A 137 4.29 7.61 -12.84
N ALA A 138 3.72 8.82 -12.92
CA ALA A 138 2.82 9.22 -14.01
C ALA A 138 3.37 9.06 -15.45
N PRO A 139 4.68 9.25 -15.74
CA PRO A 139 5.23 9.06 -17.08
C PRO A 139 5.48 7.58 -17.44
N ASP A 140 5.68 6.68 -16.48
CA ASP A 140 6.04 5.28 -16.75
C ASP A 140 4.83 4.38 -16.97
N VAL A 141 3.71 4.65 -16.29
CA VAL A 141 2.41 4.02 -16.62
C VAL A 141 1.98 4.39 -18.04
N ALA A 142 2.33 5.59 -18.52
CA ALA A 142 2.05 6.03 -19.89
C ALA A 142 2.90 5.31 -20.96
N ARG A 143 3.99 4.61 -20.59
CA ARG A 143 4.78 3.77 -21.50
C ARG A 143 4.21 2.36 -21.66
N ASN A 144 3.40 1.88 -20.72
CA ASN A 144 2.71 0.60 -20.82
C ASN A 144 1.34 0.71 -21.52
N LYS A 145 1.28 1.42 -22.66
CA LYS A 145 0.09 1.42 -23.56
C LYS A 145 -0.04 0.12 -24.37
N HIS A 146 0.43 -1.01 -23.83
CA HIS A 146 0.23 -2.34 -24.41
C HIS A 146 -0.99 -3.06 -23.86
N PHE A 147 -1.84 -2.42 -23.05
CA PHE A 147 -3.21 -2.87 -22.84
C PHE A 147 -4.08 -2.54 -24.06
N ALA A 148 -3.75 -3.13 -25.21
CA ALA A 148 -4.69 -3.27 -26.29
C ALA A 148 -5.82 -4.16 -25.76
N ALA A 149 -7.06 -3.68 -25.87
CA ALA A 149 -8.27 -4.40 -25.50
C ALA A 149 -8.15 -5.88 -25.85
N ARG A 150 -8.03 -6.73 -24.83
CA ARG A 150 -8.04 -8.19 -24.96
C ARG A 150 -9.37 -8.55 -25.62
N THR A 151 -9.35 -8.74 -26.92
CA THR A 151 -10.45 -9.41 -27.61
C THR A 151 -10.40 -10.84 -27.14
N ALA A 152 -11.50 -11.31 -26.56
CA ALA A 152 -11.67 -12.67 -26.05
C ALA A 152 -11.34 -13.69 -27.15
N GLY A 153 -10.07 -14.07 -27.24
CA GLY A 153 -9.55 -15.04 -28.19
C GLY A 153 -9.88 -16.44 -27.68
N THR A 154 -10.96 -17.00 -28.20
CA THR A 154 -11.38 -18.38 -27.97
C THR A 154 -10.44 -19.34 -28.71
N ALA A 155 -9.35 -19.75 -28.07
CA ALA A 155 -8.63 -20.96 -28.46
C ALA A 155 -7.95 -21.60 -27.23
N PRO A 156 -8.35 -22.82 -26.81
CA PRO A 156 -7.65 -23.53 -25.75
C PRO A 156 -6.31 -24.01 -26.32
N ARG A 157 -5.22 -23.36 -25.92
CA ARG A 157 -3.87 -23.85 -26.18
C ARG A 157 -3.38 -24.57 -24.93
N ALA A 158 -2.83 -25.76 -25.14
CA ALA A 158 -2.48 -26.71 -24.10
C ALA A 158 -1.70 -26.04 -22.97
N SER A 159 -2.30 -25.99 -21.79
CA SER A 159 -1.55 -25.67 -20.58
C SER A 159 -0.44 -26.70 -20.47
N LEU A 160 0.78 -26.24 -20.22
CA LEU A 160 1.69 -27.05 -19.42
C LEU A 160 0.87 -27.40 -18.19
N ALA A 161 0.52 -28.67 -18.03
CA ALA A 161 -0.25 -29.12 -16.89
C ALA A 161 0.53 -28.66 -15.65
N ALA A 162 0.08 -27.57 -15.04
CA ALA A 162 0.55 -27.15 -13.74
C ALA A 162 0.42 -28.40 -12.89
N ALA A 163 1.54 -28.88 -12.34
CA ALA A 163 1.49 -29.98 -11.41
C ALA A 163 0.45 -29.59 -10.37
N GLN A 164 -0.68 -30.28 -10.36
CA GLN A 164 -1.80 -29.90 -9.54
C GLN A 164 -1.35 -30.15 -8.11
N LEU A 165 -0.99 -29.07 -7.42
CA LEU A 165 -0.57 -29.12 -6.04
C LEU A 165 -1.66 -29.85 -5.26
N ALA A 166 -1.26 -30.80 -4.41
CA ALA A 166 -2.21 -31.55 -3.63
C ALA A 166 -2.89 -30.56 -2.67
N THR A 167 -4.21 -30.47 -2.71
CA THR A 167 -4.96 -29.57 -1.83
C THR A 167 -5.63 -30.31 -0.68
N VAL A 168 -5.88 -29.60 0.41
CA VAL A 168 -6.63 -30.13 1.55
C VAL A 168 -8.13 -30.11 1.24
N THR A 169 -8.79 -31.27 1.31
CA THR A 169 -10.25 -31.35 1.15
C THR A 169 -10.94 -31.09 2.49
N ASP A 170 -11.09 -29.82 2.85
CA ASP A 170 -11.72 -29.36 4.10
C ASP A 170 -13.15 -28.83 3.90
N GLY A 171 -13.59 -28.72 2.65
CA GLY A 171 -14.90 -28.19 2.27
C GLY A 171 -14.93 -26.67 2.19
N SER A 172 -13.81 -25.97 2.40
CA SER A 172 -13.76 -24.51 2.37
C SER A 172 -14.01 -23.95 0.97
N ALA A 173 -14.63 -22.77 0.91
CA ALA A 173 -14.81 -22.05 -0.34
C ALA A 173 -14.76 -20.53 -0.15
N TYR A 174 -14.16 -19.82 -1.10
CA TYR A 174 -13.93 -18.37 -1.04
C TYR A 174 -14.35 -17.72 -2.34
N ASN A 175 -15.21 -16.70 -2.27
CA ASN A 175 -15.61 -15.92 -3.45
C ASN A 175 -14.66 -14.71 -3.64
N VAL A 176 -13.65 -14.87 -4.48
CA VAL A 176 -12.46 -13.99 -4.53
C VAL A 176 -11.96 -13.75 -5.95
N TYR A 177 -11.10 -12.75 -6.13
CA TYR A 177 -10.28 -12.61 -7.35
C TYR A 177 -9.12 -13.59 -7.24
N ALA A 178 -9.36 -14.79 -7.74
CA ALA A 178 -8.44 -15.91 -7.59
C ALA A 178 -7.16 -15.70 -8.42
N LEU A 179 -6.03 -16.19 -7.91
CA LEU A 179 -4.77 -16.30 -8.65
C LEU A 179 -5.04 -16.87 -10.06
N PRO A 180 -4.61 -16.21 -11.16
CA PRO A 180 -3.64 -15.09 -11.22
C PRO A 180 -4.27 -13.69 -11.36
N LEU A 181 -5.58 -13.50 -11.11
CA LEU A 181 -6.20 -12.19 -11.31
C LEU A 181 -5.65 -11.14 -10.32
N GLU A 182 -5.06 -10.07 -10.84
CA GLU A 182 -4.54 -8.97 -10.04
C GLU A 182 -5.67 -8.18 -9.37
N SER A 183 -6.68 -7.76 -10.14
CA SER A 183 -7.71 -6.86 -9.64
C SER A 183 -9.10 -7.12 -10.28
N PRO A 184 -10.16 -6.41 -9.82
CA PRO A 184 -11.45 -6.41 -10.51
C PRO A 184 -11.42 -5.95 -11.97
N ASN A 185 -10.33 -5.33 -12.43
CA ASN A 185 -10.19 -4.94 -13.84
C ASN A 185 -9.77 -6.11 -14.74
N ASP A 186 -9.23 -7.18 -14.16
CA ASP A 186 -8.60 -8.29 -14.89
C ASP A 186 -9.54 -9.48 -15.07
N GLY A 187 -10.62 -9.54 -14.31
CA GLY A 187 -11.62 -10.59 -14.42
C GLY A 187 -12.75 -10.47 -13.42
N LEU A 188 -13.61 -11.49 -13.41
CA LEU A 188 -14.66 -11.63 -12.40
C LEU A 188 -14.14 -12.47 -11.24
N ASN A 189 -14.61 -12.17 -10.03
CA ASN A 189 -14.40 -13.06 -8.89
C ASN A 189 -15.06 -14.43 -9.12
N THR A 190 -14.49 -15.45 -8.50
CA THR A 190 -14.95 -16.83 -8.60
C THR A 190 -15.00 -17.50 -7.24
N LEU A 191 -15.87 -18.49 -7.09
CA LEU A 191 -15.92 -19.34 -5.91
C LEU A 191 -14.87 -20.45 -6.02
N VAL A 192 -13.77 -20.28 -5.29
CA VAL A 192 -12.65 -21.23 -5.24
C VAL A 192 -12.87 -22.22 -4.10
N TRP A 193 -12.77 -23.52 -4.39
CA TRP A 193 -12.97 -24.60 -3.42
C TRP A 193 -11.64 -25.21 -2.99
N ASN A 194 -11.49 -25.48 -1.69
CA ASN A 194 -10.36 -26.21 -1.11
C ASN A 194 -8.99 -25.69 -1.61
N PRO A 195 -8.69 -24.37 -1.52
CA PRO A 195 -7.47 -23.81 -2.12
C PRO A 195 -6.18 -24.13 -1.34
N ALA A 196 -6.28 -24.57 -0.09
CA ALA A 196 -5.12 -24.78 0.77
C ALA A 196 -4.19 -25.87 0.24
N ASP A 197 -2.90 -25.56 0.12
CA ASP A 197 -1.87 -26.52 -0.27
C ASP A 197 -1.58 -27.51 0.87
N ALA A 198 -1.58 -28.80 0.57
CA ALA A 198 -1.45 -29.86 1.58
C ALA A 198 -0.04 -30.01 2.16
N LEU A 199 0.99 -29.40 1.54
CA LEU A 199 2.35 -29.37 2.09
C LEU A 199 2.54 -28.15 2.99
N ALA A 200 2.15 -26.97 2.51
CA ALA A 200 2.31 -25.71 3.20
C ALA A 200 1.30 -25.54 4.35
N SER A 201 0.04 -25.90 4.08
CA SER A 201 -1.09 -25.76 5.00
C SER A 201 -1.79 -27.12 5.20
N PRO A 202 -1.12 -28.12 5.82
CA PRO A 202 -1.57 -29.52 5.86
C PRO A 202 -2.92 -29.75 6.59
N PHE A 203 -3.37 -28.79 7.40
CA PHE A 203 -4.63 -28.83 8.14
C PHE A 203 -5.68 -27.84 7.59
N GLY A 204 -5.42 -27.23 6.43
CA GLY A 204 -6.20 -26.12 5.88
C GLY A 204 -5.83 -24.78 6.52
N TRP A 205 -6.47 -23.71 6.05
CA TRP A 205 -6.14 -22.33 6.46
C TRP A 205 -6.77 -21.89 7.78
N HIS A 206 -7.63 -22.72 8.40
CA HIS A 206 -8.42 -22.39 9.60
C HIS A 206 -8.06 -23.22 10.84
N ASP A 207 -7.01 -24.03 10.74
CA ASP A 207 -6.39 -24.74 11.86
C ASP A 207 -5.25 -23.91 12.47
N THR A 208 -4.99 -24.09 13.75
CA THR A 208 -3.84 -23.53 14.47
C THR A 208 -3.19 -24.53 15.41
N ASN A 209 -3.76 -25.71 15.62
CA ASN A 209 -3.26 -26.67 16.61
C ASN A 209 -2.68 -27.95 16.00
N GLY A 210 -2.88 -28.18 14.70
CA GLY A 210 -2.39 -29.35 13.98
C GLY A 210 -3.22 -30.60 14.22
N ALA A 211 -4.47 -30.44 14.64
CA ALA A 211 -5.46 -31.50 14.72
C ALA A 211 -6.36 -31.44 13.49
N ALA A 212 -7.05 -32.54 13.22
CA ALA A 212 -7.98 -32.58 12.10
C ALA A 212 -9.22 -31.74 12.42
N GLY A 213 -9.52 -30.78 11.54
CA GLY A 213 -10.67 -29.88 11.65
C GLY A 213 -10.23 -28.44 11.90
N ALA A 214 -11.11 -27.49 11.59
CA ALA A 214 -10.84 -26.07 11.81
C ALA A 214 -11.17 -25.65 13.25
N GLU A 215 -10.32 -24.85 13.87
CA GLU A 215 -10.63 -24.17 15.14
C GLU A 215 -11.46 -22.91 14.92
N TYR A 216 -11.28 -22.30 13.75
CA TYR A 216 -11.94 -21.05 13.38
C TYR A 216 -12.89 -21.30 12.21
N THR A 217 -14.03 -20.62 12.25
CA THR A 217 -14.95 -20.54 11.11
C THR A 217 -14.91 -19.19 10.43
N ARG A 218 -14.04 -18.29 10.93
CA ARG A 218 -13.84 -16.92 10.42
C ARG A 218 -12.55 -16.83 9.62
N THR A 219 -12.25 -15.71 9.00
CA THR A 219 -10.99 -15.42 8.28
C THR A 219 -9.74 -15.41 9.18
N ARG A 220 -9.46 -16.55 9.84
CA ARG A 220 -8.36 -16.74 10.80
C ARG A 220 -7.88 -18.18 10.80
N GLY A 221 -6.56 -18.36 10.83
CA GLY A 221 -5.97 -19.65 11.19
C GLY A 221 -4.46 -19.56 11.27
N ASN A 222 -3.77 -20.57 10.72
CA ASN A 222 -2.33 -20.73 10.97
C ASN A 222 -1.50 -19.61 10.34
N ASN A 223 -1.85 -19.17 9.14
CA ASN A 223 -0.99 -18.32 8.31
C ASN A 223 -1.33 -16.83 8.47
N ALA A 224 -2.61 -16.51 8.68
CA ALA A 224 -3.10 -15.15 8.80
C ALA A 224 -4.38 -15.04 9.64
N HIS A 225 -4.66 -13.83 10.13
CA HIS A 225 -5.97 -13.39 10.62
C HIS A 225 -6.32 -12.09 9.90
N ALA A 226 -7.35 -12.12 9.06
CA ALA A 226 -7.82 -10.94 8.34
C ALA A 226 -9.09 -10.35 8.95
N TYR A 227 -9.13 -9.03 9.09
CA TYR A 227 -10.20 -8.25 9.72
C TYR A 227 -10.11 -6.78 9.26
N THR A 228 -11.05 -5.91 9.68
CA THR A 228 -10.91 -4.46 9.47
C THR A 228 -10.32 -3.76 10.68
N ASP A 229 -9.53 -2.72 10.46
CA ASP A 229 -9.06 -1.78 11.50
C ASP A 229 -9.40 -0.34 11.12
N LEU A 230 -10.70 0.00 11.19
CA LEU A 230 -11.19 1.29 10.70
C LEU A 230 -10.80 2.46 11.61
N ASP A 231 -10.49 2.21 12.87
CA ASP A 231 -10.13 3.23 13.86
C ASP A 231 -8.62 3.30 14.15
N ALA A 232 -7.81 2.54 13.39
CA ALA A 232 -6.35 2.55 13.41
C ALA A 232 -5.77 2.22 14.79
N ASN A 233 -6.44 1.33 15.52
CA ASN A 233 -6.06 0.95 16.87
C ASN A 233 -5.28 -0.37 16.93
N ASN A 234 -4.97 -0.95 15.76
CA ASN A 234 -4.26 -2.20 15.60
C ASN A 234 -4.96 -3.42 16.22
N ALA A 235 -6.28 -3.33 16.43
CA ALA A 235 -7.12 -4.36 16.99
C ALA A 235 -8.30 -4.72 16.09
N VAL A 236 -8.79 -5.95 16.27
CA VAL A 236 -9.90 -6.48 15.47
C VAL A 236 -11.18 -5.69 15.74
N ASP A 237 -11.71 -5.02 14.71
CA ASP A 237 -13.03 -4.41 14.78
C ASP A 237 -14.12 -5.45 15.07
N THR A 238 -15.11 -5.08 15.86
CA THR A 238 -16.18 -6.01 16.25
C THR A 238 -16.96 -6.51 15.02
N GLY A 239 -16.89 -7.82 14.75
CA GLY A 239 -17.62 -8.48 13.67
C GLY A 239 -17.02 -8.23 12.27
N SER A 240 -15.75 -7.83 12.21
CA SER A 240 -15.05 -7.50 10.97
C SER A 240 -14.34 -8.69 10.32
N ASP A 241 -14.22 -9.83 10.99
CA ASP A 241 -13.68 -11.09 10.46
C ASP A 241 -14.83 -12.01 9.96
N PRO A 242 -15.10 -12.08 8.64
CA PRO A 242 -16.26 -12.78 8.10
C PRO A 242 -16.28 -14.27 8.49
N ASP A 243 -17.48 -14.79 8.78
CA ASP A 243 -17.72 -16.17 9.25
C ASP A 243 -18.33 -17.04 8.15
N GLY A 244 -17.59 -18.05 7.69
CA GLY A 244 -18.03 -19.04 6.71
C GLY A 244 -18.90 -20.16 7.31
N GLY A 245 -19.13 -20.13 8.62
CA GLY A 245 -19.87 -21.15 9.36
C GLY A 245 -19.15 -22.50 9.41
N ALA A 246 -19.86 -23.53 9.87
CA ALA A 246 -19.28 -24.87 10.06
C ALA A 246 -18.74 -25.54 8.79
N ASN A 247 -19.10 -25.03 7.61
CA ASN A 247 -18.65 -25.54 6.31
C ASN A 247 -17.61 -24.63 5.64
N LEU A 248 -17.14 -23.58 6.32
CA LEU A 248 -16.11 -22.66 5.82
C LEU A 248 -16.45 -22.04 4.45
N GLN A 249 -17.69 -21.57 4.29
CA GLN A 249 -18.23 -21.01 3.04
C GLN A 249 -18.23 -19.47 3.06
N PHE A 250 -17.15 -18.87 2.58
CA PHE A 250 -16.94 -17.42 2.51
C PHE A 250 -17.44 -16.85 1.18
N ASN A 251 -18.75 -16.95 0.94
CA ASN A 251 -19.38 -16.47 -0.29
C ASN A 251 -20.09 -15.13 -0.09
N TYR A 252 -19.30 -14.06 0.02
CA TYR A 252 -19.80 -12.69 0.16
C TYR A 252 -19.85 -12.00 -1.21
N PRO A 253 -20.94 -11.26 -1.52
CA PRO A 253 -21.07 -10.57 -2.81
C PRO A 253 -20.26 -9.28 -2.84
N PHE A 254 -19.59 -9.03 -3.96
CA PHE A 254 -18.90 -7.77 -4.26
C PHE A 254 -19.72 -6.95 -5.26
N ASP A 255 -19.90 -5.65 -5.01
CA ASP A 255 -20.54 -4.71 -5.93
C ASP A 255 -19.55 -3.59 -6.30
N PRO A 256 -18.96 -3.61 -7.52
CA PRO A 256 -17.98 -2.61 -7.95
C PRO A 256 -18.58 -1.21 -8.12
N THR A 257 -19.90 -1.05 -8.03
CA THR A 257 -20.56 0.26 -8.10
C THR A 257 -20.65 0.95 -6.74
N LYS A 258 -20.27 0.25 -5.66
CA LYS A 258 -20.32 0.75 -4.29
C LYS A 258 -18.94 1.06 -3.75
N GLY A 259 -18.90 1.93 -2.75
CA GLY A 259 -17.68 2.26 -2.04
C GLY A 259 -17.14 1.11 -1.18
N PRO A 260 -15.90 1.23 -0.70
CA PRO A 260 -15.26 0.24 0.16
C PRO A 260 -16.13 -0.12 1.37
N GLU A 261 -16.83 0.87 1.95
CA GLU A 261 -17.66 0.71 3.14
C GLU A 261 -18.78 -0.33 3.01
N LEU A 262 -19.25 -0.58 1.78
CA LEU A 262 -20.30 -1.57 1.47
C LEU A 262 -19.72 -2.91 0.99
N ASN A 263 -18.42 -2.98 0.73
CA ASN A 263 -17.70 -4.15 0.23
C ASN A 263 -16.73 -4.75 1.26
N ARG A 264 -16.85 -4.40 2.55
CA ARG A 264 -15.96 -4.89 3.62
C ARG A 264 -15.87 -6.41 3.74
N PRO A 265 -16.98 -7.19 3.85
CA PRO A 265 -16.86 -8.63 3.97
C PRO A 265 -16.13 -9.32 2.81
N PRO A 266 -16.44 -9.05 1.51
CA PRO A 266 -15.66 -9.63 0.43
C PRO A 266 -14.21 -9.12 0.36
N ALA A 267 -13.92 -7.89 0.82
CA ALA A 267 -12.55 -7.35 0.90
C ALA A 267 -11.70 -8.18 1.88
N VAL A 268 -12.18 -8.37 3.12
CA VAL A 268 -11.47 -9.17 4.14
C VAL A 268 -11.29 -10.62 3.70
N VAL A 269 -12.26 -11.20 3.01
CA VAL A 269 -12.15 -12.56 2.46
C VAL A 269 -11.09 -12.64 1.35
N ASN A 270 -11.02 -11.63 0.47
CA ASN A 270 -10.01 -11.56 -0.58
C ASN A 270 -8.60 -11.40 0.00
N LEU A 271 -8.44 -10.52 1.00
CA LEU A 271 -7.19 -10.32 1.73
C LEU A 271 -6.72 -11.59 2.43
N PHE A 272 -7.63 -12.29 3.12
CA PHE A 272 -7.34 -13.58 3.75
C PHE A 272 -6.89 -14.62 2.73
N TYR A 273 -7.61 -14.74 1.61
CA TYR A 273 -7.28 -15.67 0.54
C TYR A 273 -5.86 -15.42 0.00
N TRP A 274 -5.54 -14.16 -0.35
CA TRP A 274 -4.23 -13.85 -0.93
C TRP A 274 -3.07 -14.00 0.05
N ASN A 275 -3.23 -13.63 1.33
CA ASN A 275 -2.21 -13.91 2.34
C ASN A 275 -1.88 -15.41 2.44
N ASN A 276 -2.89 -16.27 2.40
CA ASN A 276 -2.69 -17.72 2.44
C ASN A 276 -2.11 -18.27 1.12
N ILE A 277 -2.51 -17.72 -0.04
CA ILE A 277 -1.94 -18.11 -1.34
C ILE A 277 -0.45 -17.76 -1.41
N VAL A 278 -0.05 -16.55 -1.03
CA VAL A 278 1.35 -16.14 -1.04
C VAL A 278 2.15 -17.02 -0.09
N HIS A 279 1.64 -17.28 1.13
CA HIS A 279 2.23 -18.25 2.05
C HIS A 279 2.47 -19.61 1.37
N ASP A 280 1.41 -20.21 0.84
CA ASP A 280 1.44 -21.58 0.31
C ASP A 280 2.37 -21.71 -0.90
N VAL A 281 2.42 -20.69 -1.76
CA VAL A 281 3.33 -20.65 -2.92
C VAL A 281 4.79 -20.54 -2.46
N PHE A 282 5.13 -19.58 -1.60
CA PHE A 282 6.52 -19.37 -1.19
C PHE A 282 7.05 -20.46 -0.27
N TYR A 283 6.18 -21.18 0.43
CA TYR A 283 6.55 -22.40 1.14
C TYR A 283 7.21 -23.43 0.20
N GLN A 284 6.68 -23.60 -1.03
CA GLN A 284 7.25 -24.50 -2.03
C GLN A 284 8.67 -24.08 -2.47
N TYR A 285 8.98 -22.79 -2.36
CA TYR A 285 10.27 -22.20 -2.69
C TYR A 285 11.22 -22.06 -1.49
N GLY A 286 10.82 -22.56 -0.32
CA GLY A 286 11.69 -22.68 0.85
C GLY A 286 11.49 -21.61 1.92
N PHE A 287 10.51 -20.72 1.78
CA PHE A 287 10.06 -19.87 2.90
C PHE A 287 9.15 -20.68 3.81
N ASN A 288 9.77 -21.60 4.56
CA ASN A 288 9.13 -22.52 5.50
C ASN A 288 9.43 -22.12 6.95
N GLU A 289 9.00 -22.95 7.90
CA GLU A 289 9.09 -22.67 9.34
C GLU A 289 10.53 -22.39 9.78
N ALA A 290 11.50 -23.22 9.36
CA ALA A 290 12.90 -23.01 9.71
C ALA A 290 13.53 -21.77 9.06
N ALA A 291 12.95 -21.27 7.97
CA ALA A 291 13.34 -20.05 7.29
C ALA A 291 12.62 -18.80 7.82
N GLY A 292 11.82 -18.92 8.88
CA GLY A 292 11.11 -17.82 9.52
C GLY A 292 9.90 -17.35 8.73
N ASN A 293 9.11 -18.27 8.20
CA ASN A 293 7.81 -17.94 7.63
C ASN A 293 6.78 -17.57 8.71
N PHE A 294 5.63 -17.08 8.28
CA PHE A 294 4.60 -16.54 9.17
C PHE A 294 3.57 -17.61 9.52
N GLN A 295 3.68 -18.21 10.70
CA GLN A 295 2.80 -19.27 11.16
C GLN A 295 2.50 -19.19 12.67
N SER A 296 1.24 -19.34 13.05
CA SER A 296 0.82 -19.48 14.44
C SER A 296 1.46 -20.72 15.07
N ASN A 297 1.47 -21.83 14.34
CA ASN A 297 2.01 -23.11 14.76
C ASN A 297 2.89 -23.71 13.66
N ASN A 298 4.13 -24.03 14.03
CA ASN A 298 5.15 -24.57 13.13
C ASN A 298 5.13 -26.10 13.07
N TYR A 299 4.21 -26.74 13.79
CA TYR A 299 4.03 -28.20 13.81
C TYR A 299 5.32 -28.98 14.11
N GLY A 300 6.23 -28.39 14.89
CA GLY A 300 7.52 -28.96 15.26
C GLY A 300 8.56 -29.00 14.13
N LYS A 301 8.38 -28.25 13.03
CA LYS A 301 9.28 -28.24 11.87
C LYS A 301 10.46 -27.25 11.96
N GLY A 302 10.57 -26.49 13.06
CA GLY A 302 11.63 -25.50 13.28
C GLY A 302 11.07 -24.07 13.33
N GLY A 303 11.97 -23.08 13.37
CA GLY A 303 11.61 -21.66 13.52
C GLY A 303 10.96 -21.33 14.85
N ALA A 304 10.56 -20.06 15.00
CA ALA A 304 9.73 -19.59 16.11
C ALA A 304 8.33 -19.21 15.58
N GLY A 305 7.29 -19.92 16.03
CA GLY A 305 5.92 -19.63 15.57
C GLY A 305 5.23 -18.48 16.33
N ASN A 306 3.90 -18.53 16.35
CA ASN A 306 3.00 -17.51 16.92
C ASN A 306 3.09 -16.15 16.19
N ASP A 307 3.46 -16.16 14.92
CA ASP A 307 3.75 -14.98 14.10
C ASP A 307 3.02 -15.00 12.75
N TYR A 308 1.78 -15.51 12.74
CA TYR A 308 0.87 -15.36 11.61
C TYR A 308 0.66 -13.87 11.26
N VAL A 309 0.35 -13.59 10.00
CA VAL A 309 0.13 -12.20 9.53
C VAL A 309 -1.20 -11.66 10.07
N GLN A 310 -1.15 -10.50 10.73
CA GLN A 310 -2.31 -9.67 11.03
C GLN A 310 -2.64 -8.84 9.78
N ALA A 311 -3.70 -9.20 9.07
CA ALA A 311 -4.03 -8.58 7.79
C ALA A 311 -5.23 -7.64 7.94
N GLU A 312 -4.97 -6.34 7.90
CA GLU A 312 -5.91 -5.28 8.25
C GLU A 312 -6.45 -4.64 6.98
N ALA A 313 -7.72 -4.97 6.69
CA ALA A 313 -8.47 -4.44 5.56
C ALA A 313 -9.01 -3.05 5.89
N GLN A 314 -8.97 -2.15 4.90
CA GLN A 314 -9.41 -0.76 5.00
C GLN A 314 -8.90 -0.05 6.26
N ASP A 315 -7.64 -0.27 6.60
CA ASP A 315 -7.01 0.31 7.78
C ASP A 315 -7.11 1.84 7.79
N GLY A 316 -7.52 2.40 8.93
CA GLY A 316 -7.84 3.82 9.09
C GLY A 316 -6.62 4.74 9.27
N SER A 317 -5.41 4.19 9.41
CA SER A 317 -4.18 4.95 9.65
C SER A 317 -3.68 5.66 8.38
N GLY A 318 -4.12 5.22 7.20
CA GLY A 318 -3.63 5.70 5.91
C GLY A 318 -4.66 5.68 4.78
N THR A 319 -4.26 6.27 3.65
CA THR A 319 -4.98 6.17 2.37
C THR A 319 -3.97 6.20 1.23
N ASN A 320 -4.35 5.65 0.07
CA ASN A 320 -3.55 5.71 -1.16
C ASN A 320 -2.13 5.12 -1.01
N ASN A 321 -2.03 4.07 -0.20
CA ASN A 321 -0.81 3.34 0.12
C ASN A 321 -1.19 1.94 0.67
N ALA A 322 -0.21 1.15 1.07
CA ALA A 322 -0.32 0.04 1.98
C ALA A 322 1.02 -0.09 2.73
N ASN A 323 1.10 -0.98 3.71
CA ASN A 323 2.38 -1.26 4.38
C ASN A 323 2.45 -2.67 4.95
N PHE A 324 3.68 -3.10 5.25
CA PHE A 324 3.93 -4.35 5.96
C PHE A 324 5.00 -4.18 7.05
N GLY A 325 4.59 -4.34 8.31
CA GLY A 325 5.48 -4.41 9.46
C GLY A 325 6.10 -5.80 9.61
N THR A 326 7.43 -5.91 9.54
CA THR A 326 8.15 -7.20 9.66
C THR A 326 9.04 -7.30 10.91
N PRO A 327 8.47 -7.67 12.07
CA PRO A 327 9.28 -8.00 13.24
C PRO A 327 10.08 -9.31 13.02
N PRO A 328 11.13 -9.57 13.83
CA PRO A 328 11.87 -10.83 13.82
C PRO A 328 10.99 -12.08 13.98
N ASP A 329 11.55 -13.24 13.61
CA ASP A 329 10.91 -14.56 13.75
C ASP A 329 10.50 -14.87 15.19
N GLY A 330 9.27 -15.37 15.34
CA GLY A 330 8.62 -15.56 16.61
C GLY A 330 7.83 -14.33 17.07
N GLY A 331 6.54 -14.55 17.35
CA GLY A 331 5.64 -13.50 17.78
C GLY A 331 5.31 -13.59 19.27
N THR A 332 5.35 -12.45 19.96
CA THR A 332 4.41 -12.21 21.07
C THR A 332 3.09 -11.69 20.47
N THR A 333 2.04 -11.52 21.27
CA THR A 333 0.81 -10.84 20.79
C THR A 333 1.08 -9.46 20.20
N ALA A 334 2.21 -8.85 20.57
CA ALA A 334 2.64 -7.50 20.27
C ALA A 334 3.74 -7.39 19.19
N SER A 335 4.21 -8.53 18.66
CA SER A 335 5.35 -8.60 17.75
C SER A 335 5.04 -9.51 16.55
N ARG A 336 3.81 -9.43 16.03
CA ARG A 336 3.40 -10.19 14.84
C ARG A 336 3.57 -9.35 13.58
N PRO A 337 3.87 -10.00 12.43
CA PRO A 337 3.82 -9.32 11.14
C PRO A 337 2.43 -8.75 10.89
N ARG A 338 2.39 -7.53 10.37
CA ARG A 338 1.16 -6.79 10.16
C ARG A 338 1.14 -6.21 8.77
N MET A 339 0.08 -6.50 8.02
CA MET A 339 -0.19 -5.94 6.70
C MET A 339 -1.36 -4.97 6.83
N GLN A 340 -1.15 -3.71 6.49
CA GLN A 340 -2.20 -2.68 6.55
C GLN A 340 -2.55 -2.24 5.14
N MET A 341 -3.77 -2.58 4.71
CA MET A 341 -4.28 -2.28 3.38
C MET A 341 -5.18 -1.04 3.46
N PHE A 342 -4.90 -0.02 2.63
CA PHE A 342 -5.66 1.22 2.70
C PHE A 342 -6.65 1.42 1.55
N VAL A 343 -7.66 2.23 1.83
CA VAL A 343 -8.55 2.77 0.80
C VAL A 343 -7.79 3.76 -0.08
N TRP A 344 -7.93 3.59 -1.39
CA TRP A 344 -7.44 4.51 -2.41
C TRP A 344 -8.51 5.55 -2.70
N THR A 345 -8.36 6.74 -2.13
CA THR A 345 -9.36 7.78 -2.24
C THR A 345 -9.53 8.25 -3.68
N ASN A 346 -10.77 8.47 -4.11
CA ASN A 346 -11.04 9.19 -5.35
C ASN A 346 -10.88 10.70 -5.09
N PRO A 347 -9.84 11.36 -5.64
CA PRO A 347 -9.59 12.77 -5.37
C PRO A 347 -10.55 13.71 -6.12
N PHE A 348 -11.38 13.18 -7.03
CA PHE A 348 -12.17 13.98 -7.96
C PHE A 348 -13.60 14.23 -7.45
N ALA A 349 -13.71 15.08 -6.42
CA ALA A 349 -14.98 15.60 -5.93
C ALA A 349 -15.72 16.49 -6.96
N ASN A 350 -15.06 16.89 -8.05
CA ASN A 350 -15.62 17.77 -9.08
C ASN A 350 -15.59 17.08 -10.45
N ALA A 351 -16.52 17.45 -11.33
CA ALA A 351 -16.56 16.92 -12.68
C ALA A 351 -16.97 17.94 -13.74
N VAL A 352 -16.51 17.67 -14.96
CA VAL A 352 -17.11 18.19 -16.18
C VAL A 352 -18.15 17.17 -16.65
N ILE A 353 -19.43 17.51 -16.55
CA ILE A 353 -20.52 16.66 -17.03
C ILE A 353 -20.89 17.12 -18.43
N VAL A 354 -20.56 16.32 -19.44
CA VAL A 354 -20.95 16.61 -20.82
C VAL A 354 -22.40 16.22 -21.03
N ASN A 355 -23.24 17.19 -21.36
CA ASN A 355 -24.68 17.02 -21.57
C ASN A 355 -25.01 16.64 -23.01
N ALA A 356 -24.24 17.18 -23.98
CA ALA A 356 -24.40 16.92 -25.41
C ALA A 356 -23.08 17.25 -26.15
N PRO A 357 -22.76 16.63 -27.30
CA PRO A 357 -23.55 15.59 -27.99
C PRO A 357 -23.49 14.25 -27.25
N SER A 358 -24.48 13.38 -27.51
CA SER A 358 -24.57 12.06 -26.86
C SER A 358 -23.35 11.18 -27.10
N ALA A 359 -22.60 11.40 -28.18
CA ALA A 359 -21.38 10.69 -28.52
C ALA A 359 -20.28 10.82 -27.45
N ILE A 360 -20.27 11.92 -26.69
CA ILE A 360 -19.31 12.16 -25.61
C ILE A 360 -20.00 12.53 -24.28
N ALA A 361 -21.31 12.33 -24.19
CA ALA A 361 -22.05 12.61 -22.97
C ALA A 361 -21.58 11.68 -21.84
N GLY A 362 -21.30 12.25 -20.67
CA GLY A 362 -20.68 11.50 -19.59
C GLY A 362 -20.17 12.38 -18.46
N ASN A 363 -19.74 11.71 -17.39
CA ASN A 363 -19.19 12.33 -16.20
C ASN A 363 -17.66 12.18 -16.23
N TYR A 364 -16.94 13.30 -16.34
CA TYR A 364 -15.49 13.30 -16.46
C TYR A 364 -14.86 13.92 -15.21
N PRO A 365 -14.05 13.15 -14.46
CA PRO A 365 -13.34 13.65 -13.29
C PRO A 365 -12.49 14.88 -13.60
N SER A 366 -12.45 15.83 -12.66
CA SER A 366 -11.72 17.08 -12.79
C SER A 366 -11.19 17.58 -11.45
N SER A 367 -10.12 18.37 -11.49
CA SER A 367 -9.55 19.01 -10.30
C SER A 367 -9.84 20.52 -10.31
N SER A 368 -10.35 21.06 -9.20
CA SER A 368 -10.64 22.49 -9.10
C SER A 368 -9.36 23.30 -8.87
N ALA A 369 -9.34 24.54 -9.38
CA ALA A 369 -8.31 25.51 -9.02
C ALA A 369 -8.36 25.85 -7.53
N SER A 370 -7.20 26.17 -6.95
CA SER A 370 -7.08 26.66 -5.58
C SER A 370 -7.44 28.16 -5.45
N PHE A 371 -7.96 28.77 -6.51
CA PHE A 371 -8.31 30.18 -6.62
C PHE A 371 -9.62 30.35 -7.40
N GLY A 372 -10.23 31.54 -7.26
CA GLY A 372 -11.57 31.79 -7.78
C GLY A 372 -12.64 31.09 -6.94
N PRO A 373 -13.92 31.20 -7.34
CA PRO A 373 -15.01 30.55 -6.63
C PRO A 373 -14.96 29.02 -6.77
N ALA A 374 -15.24 28.32 -5.67
CA ALA A 374 -15.43 26.88 -5.67
C ALA A 374 -16.69 26.47 -6.46
N LEU A 375 -16.66 25.27 -7.05
CA LEU A 375 -17.85 24.68 -7.65
C LEU A 375 -18.89 24.31 -6.57
N THR A 376 -20.16 24.38 -6.95
CA THR A 376 -21.30 23.98 -6.11
C THR A 376 -22.01 22.78 -6.73
N ALA A 377 -22.96 22.17 -6.01
CA ALA A 377 -23.79 21.10 -6.54
C ALA A 377 -24.62 21.53 -7.77
N THR A 378 -25.04 22.79 -7.83
CA THR A 378 -25.70 23.39 -9.00
C THR A 378 -24.70 23.60 -10.15
N GLY A 379 -23.53 24.14 -9.81
CA GLY A 379 -22.45 24.41 -10.76
C GLY A 379 -22.76 25.45 -11.84
N VAL A 380 -21.97 25.43 -12.92
CA VAL A 380 -22.09 26.32 -14.08
C VAL A 380 -22.31 25.47 -15.32
N THR A 381 -23.35 25.78 -16.09
CA THR A 381 -23.69 25.07 -17.33
C THR A 381 -23.61 26.01 -18.52
N GLY A 382 -23.00 25.56 -19.60
CA GLY A 382 -22.88 26.33 -20.83
C GLY A 382 -22.28 25.52 -21.97
N ASP A 383 -22.26 26.13 -23.15
CA ASP A 383 -21.52 25.58 -24.27
C ASP A 383 -20.02 25.79 -24.04
N VAL A 384 -19.23 24.78 -24.38
CA VAL A 384 -17.78 24.78 -24.31
C VAL A 384 -17.23 25.17 -25.68
N VAL A 385 -16.33 26.15 -25.68
CA VAL A 385 -15.66 26.68 -26.88
C VAL A 385 -14.16 26.75 -26.62
N LEU A 386 -13.36 26.38 -27.62
CA LEU A 386 -11.91 26.57 -27.57
C LEU A 386 -11.60 28.07 -27.52
N ALA A 387 -10.95 28.51 -26.46
CA ALA A 387 -10.41 29.85 -26.36
C ALA A 387 -9.12 29.93 -27.19
N LEU A 388 -9.02 30.98 -28.00
CA LEU A 388 -7.90 31.21 -28.89
C LEU A 388 -7.17 32.48 -28.49
N ASP A 389 -5.85 32.43 -28.48
CA ASP A 389 -4.96 33.58 -28.31
C ASP A 389 -3.83 33.58 -29.35
N ALA A 390 -3.03 34.65 -29.35
CA ALA A 390 -1.90 34.76 -30.25
C ALA A 390 -0.75 33.87 -29.76
N ALA A 391 -0.14 33.09 -30.65
CA ALA A 391 1.12 32.43 -30.35
C ALA A 391 2.23 33.50 -30.27
N ASP A 392 2.79 33.68 -29.07
CA ASP A 392 3.79 34.71 -28.77
C ASP A 392 4.83 34.22 -27.74
N THR A 393 5.62 35.14 -27.20
CA THR A 393 6.65 34.82 -26.21
C THR A 393 6.08 34.41 -24.84
N ALA A 394 4.84 34.78 -24.52
CA ALA A 394 4.16 34.40 -23.29
C ALA A 394 3.53 33.00 -23.38
N GLY A 395 3.07 32.61 -24.58
CA GLY A 395 2.53 31.29 -24.89
C GLY A 395 2.80 30.89 -26.34
N PRO A 396 3.58 29.83 -26.61
CA PRO A 396 3.87 29.41 -27.99
C PRO A 396 2.69 28.71 -28.68
N SER A 397 1.60 28.40 -27.96
CA SER A 397 0.38 27.82 -28.51
C SER A 397 -0.68 28.89 -28.76
N THR A 398 -1.59 28.66 -29.70
CA THR A 398 -2.75 29.54 -29.94
C THR A 398 -3.97 29.19 -29.08
N THR A 399 -3.81 28.30 -28.10
CA THR A 399 -4.89 27.74 -27.28
C THR A 399 -4.58 27.77 -25.79
N ASP A 400 -3.45 28.35 -25.40
CA ASP A 400 -3.00 28.31 -24.02
C ASP A 400 -3.50 29.49 -23.18
N GLY A 401 -4.04 30.54 -23.81
CA GLY A 401 -4.67 31.66 -23.11
C GLY A 401 -3.68 32.50 -22.31
N CYS A 402 -2.39 32.46 -22.68
CA CYS A 402 -1.36 33.31 -22.09
C CYS A 402 -1.51 34.77 -22.51
N GLY A 403 -2.05 35.01 -23.71
CA GLY A 403 -2.44 36.32 -24.22
C GLY A 403 -3.93 36.64 -24.06
N ALA A 404 -4.31 37.86 -24.45
CA ALA A 404 -5.70 38.23 -24.59
C ALA A 404 -6.38 37.38 -25.68
N LEU A 405 -7.59 36.87 -25.41
CA LEU A 405 -8.27 35.97 -26.34
C LEU A 405 -8.66 36.70 -27.63
N THR A 406 -8.23 36.17 -28.77
CA THR A 406 -8.52 36.70 -30.11
C THR A 406 -9.96 36.41 -30.56
N ASN A 407 -10.64 35.45 -29.91
CA ASN A 407 -12.02 35.06 -30.21
C ASN A 407 -13.01 35.38 -29.08
N ALA A 408 -12.80 36.50 -28.36
CA ALA A 408 -13.62 36.87 -27.20
C ALA A 408 -15.14 36.84 -27.44
N SER A 409 -15.62 37.26 -28.62
CA SER A 409 -17.06 37.20 -28.95
C SER A 409 -17.63 35.78 -29.00
N ALA A 410 -16.80 34.77 -29.33
CA ALA A 410 -17.20 33.37 -29.35
C ALA A 410 -17.23 32.75 -27.95
N VAL A 411 -16.42 33.28 -27.03
CA VAL A 411 -16.24 32.81 -25.64
C VAL A 411 -17.20 33.50 -24.66
N ALA A 412 -17.63 34.73 -24.95
CA ALA A 412 -18.52 35.49 -24.09
C ALA A 412 -19.82 34.71 -23.75
N GLY A 413 -20.12 34.56 -22.47
CA GLY A 413 -21.28 33.82 -21.95
C GLY A 413 -21.12 32.29 -21.96
N LYS A 414 -19.93 31.78 -22.32
CA LYS A 414 -19.66 30.35 -22.52
C LYS A 414 -18.52 29.85 -21.62
N ILE A 415 -18.31 28.54 -21.63
CA ILE A 415 -17.19 27.91 -20.92
C ILE A 415 -15.99 27.89 -21.86
N ALA A 416 -14.87 28.47 -21.42
CA ALA A 416 -13.63 28.48 -22.20
C ALA A 416 -12.85 27.18 -21.98
N LEU A 417 -12.48 26.49 -23.06
CA LEU A 417 -11.49 25.41 -23.04
C LEU A 417 -10.12 25.97 -23.44
N LEU A 418 -9.12 25.74 -22.60
CA LEU A 418 -7.72 26.19 -22.79
C LEU A 418 -6.77 25.02 -22.59
N ASP A 419 -5.59 25.08 -23.19
CA ASP A 419 -4.50 24.13 -22.94
C ASP A 419 -3.57 24.61 -21.82
N ARG A 420 -3.10 23.68 -20.99
CA ARG A 420 -1.97 23.93 -20.10
C ARG A 420 -0.74 24.27 -20.94
N GLY A 421 -0.04 25.33 -20.54
CA GLY A 421 1.08 25.89 -21.29
C GLY A 421 2.10 26.55 -20.36
N THR A 422 2.80 27.55 -20.87
CA THR A 422 3.96 28.18 -20.21
C THR A 422 3.60 29.22 -19.15
N CYS A 423 2.46 29.92 -19.29
CA CYS A 423 2.01 30.91 -18.31
C CYS A 423 1.23 30.28 -17.14
N GLY A 424 1.15 31.03 -16.03
CA GLY A 424 0.42 30.60 -14.83
C GLY A 424 -1.09 30.47 -15.02
N PHE A 425 -1.72 29.56 -14.29
CA PHE A 425 -3.15 29.24 -14.44
C PHE A 425 -4.09 30.43 -14.16
N ALA A 426 -3.77 31.26 -13.15
CA ALA A 426 -4.55 32.46 -12.86
C ALA A 426 -4.60 33.43 -14.06
N ILE A 427 -3.50 33.56 -14.82
CA ILE A 427 -3.45 34.40 -16.02
C ILE A 427 -4.41 33.87 -17.09
N LYS A 428 -4.38 32.55 -17.35
CA LYS A 428 -5.27 31.88 -18.30
C LYS A 428 -6.73 32.13 -17.97
N VAL A 429 -7.11 31.89 -16.73
CA VAL A 429 -8.49 32.05 -16.25
C VAL A 429 -8.90 33.52 -16.28
N LYS A 430 -7.99 34.44 -15.93
CA LYS A 430 -8.25 35.88 -15.98
C LYS A 430 -8.48 36.39 -17.41
N ASN A 431 -7.68 35.92 -18.37
CA ASN A 431 -7.85 36.27 -19.78
C ASN A 431 -9.19 35.76 -20.34
N ALA A 432 -9.59 34.53 -20.00
CA ALA A 432 -10.91 34.01 -20.35
C ALA A 432 -12.05 34.80 -19.69
N GLN A 433 -11.91 35.16 -18.41
CA GLN A 433 -12.89 36.00 -17.71
C GLN A 433 -13.02 37.38 -18.37
N ASN A 434 -11.91 38.02 -18.73
CA ASN A 434 -11.91 39.32 -19.40
C ASN A 434 -12.57 39.24 -20.78
N ALA A 435 -12.51 38.09 -21.44
CA ALA A 435 -13.22 37.80 -22.68
C ALA A 435 -14.71 37.43 -22.47
N GLY A 436 -15.19 37.41 -21.23
CA GLY A 436 -16.59 37.16 -20.87
C GLY A 436 -16.95 35.69 -20.64
N ALA A 437 -15.98 34.79 -20.48
CA ALA A 437 -16.25 33.40 -20.11
C ALA A 437 -16.98 33.32 -18.75
N ILE A 438 -17.84 32.32 -18.57
CA ILE A 438 -18.57 32.07 -17.31
C ILE A 438 -17.91 30.98 -16.45
N ALA A 439 -17.03 30.17 -17.04
CA ALA A 439 -16.15 29.21 -16.37
C ALA A 439 -15.01 28.79 -17.32
N VAL A 440 -14.00 28.10 -16.80
CA VAL A 440 -12.84 27.64 -17.59
C VAL A 440 -12.55 26.16 -17.34
N ILE A 441 -12.30 25.42 -18.44
CA ILE A 441 -11.70 24.09 -18.43
C ILE A 441 -10.28 24.23 -18.96
N VAL A 442 -9.29 23.77 -18.20
CA VAL A 442 -7.89 23.67 -18.66
C VAL A 442 -7.57 22.20 -18.94
N GLY A 443 -7.18 21.89 -20.16
CA GLY A 443 -6.69 20.57 -20.54
C GLY A 443 -5.23 20.40 -20.12
N ASN A 444 -4.92 19.33 -19.38
CA ASN A 444 -3.53 19.02 -19.04
C ASN A 444 -2.73 18.73 -20.32
N ASN A 445 -1.43 19.03 -20.30
CA ASN A 445 -0.51 18.84 -21.44
C ASN A 445 0.44 17.64 -21.25
N ALA A 446 0.25 16.89 -20.18
CA ALA A 446 0.95 15.65 -19.88
C ALA A 446 -0.06 14.54 -19.55
N PRO A 447 0.27 13.26 -19.83
CA PRO A 447 -0.49 12.11 -19.34
C PRO A 447 -0.57 12.12 -17.81
N GLY A 448 -1.61 11.47 -17.28
CA GLY A 448 -1.89 11.38 -15.85
C GLY A 448 -3.03 12.27 -15.38
N ASP A 449 -3.25 12.24 -14.07
CA ASP A 449 -4.38 12.89 -13.41
C ASP A 449 -4.34 14.42 -13.49
N PRO A 450 -5.51 15.08 -13.46
CA PRO A 450 -5.56 16.53 -13.40
C PRO A 450 -5.06 17.02 -12.03
N ILE A 451 -4.19 18.03 -12.04
CA ILE A 451 -3.65 18.65 -10.83
C ILE A 451 -4.52 19.83 -10.37
N SER A 452 -4.48 20.15 -9.08
CA SER A 452 -5.09 21.40 -8.60
C SER A 452 -4.30 22.59 -9.15
N MET A 453 -4.98 23.49 -9.84
CA MET A 453 -4.36 24.67 -10.44
C MET A 453 -4.07 25.72 -9.36
N GLY A 454 -2.77 25.99 -9.12
CA GLY A 454 -2.32 27.04 -8.22
C GLY A 454 -2.26 28.44 -8.85
N GLY A 455 -2.45 29.48 -8.04
CA GLY A 455 -2.34 30.88 -8.47
C GLY A 455 -2.99 31.86 -7.49
N THR A 456 -2.66 33.15 -7.60
CA THR A 456 -3.21 34.22 -6.77
C THR A 456 -3.69 35.39 -7.62
N ASP A 457 -5.00 35.52 -7.78
CA ASP A 457 -5.64 36.72 -8.34
C ASP A 457 -7.07 36.82 -7.76
N ALA A 458 -7.27 37.72 -6.80
CA ALA A 458 -8.54 37.91 -6.11
C ALA A 458 -9.64 38.51 -7.02
N THR A 459 -9.29 38.96 -8.22
CA THR A 459 -10.25 39.52 -9.18
C THR A 459 -10.88 38.46 -10.08
N ILE A 460 -10.51 37.18 -9.92
CA ILE A 460 -11.13 36.05 -10.61
C ILE A 460 -12.44 35.69 -9.90
N THR A 461 -13.54 35.76 -10.64
CA THR A 461 -14.92 35.57 -10.17
C THR A 461 -15.62 34.42 -10.89
N ILE A 462 -14.91 33.65 -11.73
CA ILE A 462 -15.44 32.48 -12.43
C ILE A 462 -14.73 31.20 -11.98
N PRO A 463 -15.43 30.06 -11.86
CA PRO A 463 -14.81 28.81 -11.45
C PRO A 463 -13.96 28.24 -12.58
N SER A 464 -12.95 27.44 -12.21
CA SER A 464 -12.09 26.76 -13.17
C SER A 464 -11.66 25.37 -12.70
N VAL A 465 -11.56 24.46 -13.66
CA VAL A 465 -11.14 23.06 -13.43
C VAL A 465 -10.08 22.62 -14.43
N MET A 466 -9.26 21.65 -14.04
CA MET A 466 -8.37 20.92 -14.93
C MET A 466 -8.94 19.54 -15.25
N VAL A 467 -8.77 19.08 -16.49
CA VAL A 467 -9.04 17.70 -16.94
C VAL A 467 -7.78 17.04 -17.50
N THR A 468 -7.78 15.72 -17.60
CA THR A 468 -6.67 14.93 -18.18
C THR A 468 -6.39 15.33 -19.63
N LEU A 469 -5.20 14.98 -20.14
CA LEU A 469 -4.84 15.16 -21.54
C LEU A 469 -5.80 14.44 -22.50
N ASP A 470 -6.21 13.21 -22.15
CA ASP A 470 -7.12 12.42 -22.98
C ASP A 470 -8.52 13.06 -23.06
N ASN A 471 -9.07 13.52 -21.93
CA ASN A 471 -10.34 14.24 -21.91
C ASN A 471 -10.25 15.56 -22.68
N ALA A 472 -9.14 16.30 -22.54
CA ALA A 472 -8.92 17.52 -23.31
C ALA A 472 -8.90 17.27 -24.83
N ASN A 473 -8.26 16.20 -25.28
CA ASN A 473 -8.22 15.80 -26.69
C ASN A 473 -9.60 15.34 -27.19
N LEU A 474 -10.34 14.58 -26.38
CA LEU A 474 -11.72 14.18 -26.67
C LEU A 474 -12.61 15.42 -26.84
N TYR A 475 -12.52 16.37 -25.91
CA TYR A 475 -13.29 17.61 -25.93
C TYR A 475 -12.98 18.43 -27.17
N LYS A 476 -11.69 18.68 -27.47
CA LYS A 476 -11.26 19.43 -28.65
C LYS A 476 -11.77 18.83 -29.96
N SER A 477 -11.87 17.50 -30.03
CA SER A 477 -12.37 16.77 -31.20
C SER A 477 -13.89 16.85 -31.38
N ASN A 478 -14.63 17.33 -30.37
CA ASN A 478 -16.10 17.35 -30.34
C ASN A 478 -16.68 18.75 -30.05
N LEU A 479 -15.88 19.81 -30.24
CA LEU A 479 -16.34 21.18 -30.05
C LEU A 479 -17.29 21.65 -31.18
N PRO A 480 -18.25 22.54 -30.86
CA PRO A 480 -18.68 22.90 -29.51
C PRO A 480 -19.54 21.78 -28.90
N PHE A 481 -19.49 21.64 -27.58
CA PHE A 481 -20.33 20.71 -26.81
C PHE A 481 -20.93 21.43 -25.60
N ASN A 482 -22.01 20.91 -25.04
CA ASN A 482 -22.61 21.49 -23.83
C ASN A 482 -22.16 20.73 -22.59
N ALA A 483 -21.78 21.44 -21.53
CA ALA A 483 -21.35 20.82 -20.28
C ALA A 483 -21.74 21.61 -19.04
N SER A 484 -21.74 20.90 -17.91
CA SER A 484 -21.92 21.43 -16.57
C SER A 484 -20.67 21.16 -15.73
N LEU A 485 -20.01 22.21 -15.23
CA LEU A 485 -18.93 22.11 -14.24
C LEU A 485 -19.57 22.19 -12.85
N LYS A 486 -19.51 21.12 -12.07
CA LYS A 486 -20.15 21.07 -10.74
C LYS A 486 -19.49 20.04 -9.81
N ILE A 487 -19.84 20.10 -8.53
CA ILE A 487 -19.52 19.00 -7.59
C ILE A 487 -20.09 17.72 -8.18
N ASN A 488 -19.25 16.69 -8.27
CA ASN A 488 -19.62 15.43 -8.89
C ASN A 488 -20.81 14.82 -8.12
N PRO A 489 -21.99 14.66 -8.74
CA PRO A 489 -23.16 14.12 -8.05
C PRO A 489 -23.02 12.61 -7.81
N ASN A 490 -22.18 11.94 -8.59
CA ASN A 490 -21.88 10.51 -8.53
C ASN A 490 -20.36 10.34 -8.69
N PRO A 491 -19.54 10.70 -7.67
CA PRO A 491 -18.13 10.36 -7.72
C PRO A 491 -18.01 8.86 -7.89
N ALA A 492 -17.08 8.42 -8.74
CA ALA A 492 -16.69 7.02 -8.70
C ALA A 492 -16.31 6.69 -7.25
N PRO A 493 -16.72 5.55 -6.70
CA PRO A 493 -16.32 5.18 -5.36
C PRO A 493 -14.79 5.21 -5.24
N SER A 494 -14.29 5.51 -4.03
CA SER A 494 -12.91 5.19 -3.69
C SER A 494 -12.66 3.71 -3.97
N ARG A 495 -11.43 3.35 -4.32
CA ARG A 495 -11.05 1.97 -4.56
C ARG A 495 -10.46 1.37 -3.30
N ASP A 496 -10.45 0.06 -3.25
CA ASP A 496 -10.06 -0.70 -2.07
C ASP A 496 -8.92 -1.65 -2.46
N SER A 497 -7.74 -1.45 -1.85
CA SER A 497 -6.54 -2.24 -2.17
C SER A 497 -6.65 -3.69 -1.70
N ASP A 498 -7.60 -3.99 -0.83
CA ASP A 498 -7.94 -5.37 -0.43
C ASP A 498 -8.42 -6.26 -1.58
N PHE A 499 -8.78 -5.67 -2.73
CA PHE A 499 -9.08 -6.39 -3.97
C PHE A 499 -7.94 -6.37 -5.00
N ASP A 500 -6.80 -5.76 -4.67
CA ASP A 500 -5.62 -5.69 -5.52
C ASP A 500 -4.56 -6.67 -5.03
N ALA A 501 -4.54 -7.84 -5.65
CA ALA A 501 -3.59 -8.91 -5.32
C ALA A 501 -2.14 -8.52 -5.59
N GLY A 502 -1.89 -7.59 -6.52
CA GLY A 502 -0.55 -7.06 -6.78
C GLY A 502 -0.02 -6.33 -5.55
N VAL A 503 -0.83 -5.44 -4.96
CA VAL A 503 -0.49 -4.74 -3.71
C VAL A 503 -0.35 -5.73 -2.56
N ILE A 504 -1.32 -6.63 -2.35
CA ILE A 504 -1.24 -7.62 -1.25
C ILE A 504 0.03 -8.48 -1.34
N ALA A 505 0.40 -8.93 -2.54
CA ALA A 505 1.60 -9.71 -2.78
C ALA A 505 2.88 -8.88 -2.65
N HIS A 506 2.85 -7.60 -3.03
CA HIS A 506 3.94 -6.65 -2.80
C HIS A 506 4.22 -6.53 -1.29
N GLU A 507 3.20 -6.23 -0.49
CA GLU A 507 3.33 -6.09 0.97
C GLU A 507 3.86 -7.38 1.61
N TYR A 508 3.33 -8.54 1.24
CA TYR A 508 3.84 -9.81 1.74
C TYR A 508 5.31 -10.06 1.31
N GLY A 509 5.71 -9.53 0.15
CA GLY A 509 7.09 -9.53 -0.36
C GLY A 509 8.07 -8.82 0.56
N HIS A 510 7.66 -7.73 1.23
CA HIS A 510 8.46 -7.11 2.31
C HIS A 510 8.69 -8.10 3.44
N GLY A 511 7.63 -8.76 3.92
CA GLY A 511 7.72 -9.78 4.95
C GLY A 511 8.71 -10.89 4.61
N ILE A 512 8.61 -11.46 3.40
CA ILE A 512 9.50 -12.52 2.93
C ILE A 512 10.95 -12.03 2.87
N SER A 513 11.18 -10.88 2.24
CA SER A 513 12.53 -10.37 1.99
C SER A 513 13.23 -9.94 3.29
N ASN A 514 12.52 -9.32 4.22
CA ASN A 514 13.04 -8.93 5.53
C ASN A 514 13.35 -10.15 6.42
N ARG A 515 12.49 -11.18 6.46
CA ARG A 515 12.76 -12.42 7.24
C ARG A 515 13.95 -13.21 6.69
N LEU A 516 14.09 -13.29 5.37
CA LEU A 516 15.17 -14.05 4.75
C LEU A 516 16.51 -13.32 4.78
N THR A 517 16.51 -11.99 4.64
CA THR A 517 17.75 -11.21 4.54
C THR A 517 18.42 -11.06 5.91
N GLY A 518 19.59 -11.67 6.09
CA GLY A 518 20.31 -11.62 7.37
C GLY A 518 19.91 -12.74 8.34
N GLY A 519 18.79 -13.41 8.06
CA GLY A 519 18.25 -14.54 8.78
C GLY A 519 17.02 -14.16 9.62
N PRO A 520 16.19 -15.15 10.02
CA PRO A 520 14.85 -14.93 10.59
C PRO A 520 14.83 -14.00 11.82
N SER A 521 15.89 -14.03 12.63
CA SER A 521 16.01 -13.22 13.85
C SER A 521 16.52 -11.79 13.61
N THR A 522 16.72 -11.35 12.36
CA THR A 522 17.35 -10.05 12.05
C THR A 522 16.72 -9.41 10.82
N THR A 523 15.64 -8.67 11.03
CA THR A 523 14.87 -8.02 9.95
C THR A 523 15.37 -6.62 9.57
N SER A 524 16.43 -6.12 10.21
CA SER A 524 16.98 -4.78 9.96
C SER A 524 17.99 -4.69 8.80
N CYS A 525 18.02 -5.70 7.93
CA CYS A 525 19.05 -5.83 6.91
C CYS A 525 18.77 -5.11 5.58
N LEU A 526 17.56 -4.55 5.39
CA LEU A 526 17.15 -3.89 4.15
C LEU A 526 16.97 -2.36 4.26
N GLY A 527 17.59 -1.71 5.25
CA GLY A 527 17.48 -0.26 5.46
C GLY A 527 18.56 0.61 4.79
N ASN A 528 19.32 0.10 3.82
CA ASN A 528 20.43 0.82 3.21
C ASN A 528 20.08 1.42 1.84
N GLN A 529 20.93 2.32 1.31
CA GLN A 529 20.69 3.02 0.03
C GLN A 529 20.64 2.12 -1.22
N GLU A 530 21.10 0.87 -1.13
CA GLU A 530 21.12 -0.11 -2.23
C GLU A 530 20.19 -1.30 -1.94
N GLN A 531 19.19 -1.12 -1.08
CA GLN A 531 18.23 -2.17 -0.74
C GLN A 531 17.33 -2.50 -1.94
N MET A 532 16.94 -3.78 -2.04
CA MET A 532 16.15 -4.32 -3.17
C MET A 532 14.72 -4.74 -2.76
N GLY A 533 14.30 -4.50 -1.52
CA GLY A 533 12.99 -4.81 -0.93
C GLY A 533 11.84 -4.48 -1.87
N GLU A 534 11.63 -3.19 -2.18
CA GLU A 534 10.60 -2.70 -3.11
C GLU A 534 10.59 -3.47 -4.45
N GLY A 535 11.79 -3.67 -5.03
CA GLY A 535 11.91 -4.36 -6.32
C GLY A 535 11.60 -5.85 -6.25
N TRP A 536 11.90 -6.51 -5.12
CA TRP A 536 11.51 -7.90 -4.88
C TRP A 536 10.03 -8.04 -4.56
N SER A 537 9.44 -7.06 -3.86
CA SER A 537 8.01 -6.96 -3.59
C SER A 537 7.23 -6.80 -4.90
N ASP A 538 7.62 -5.86 -5.77
CA ASP A 538 7.06 -5.69 -7.11
C ASP A 538 7.16 -6.97 -7.94
N PHE A 539 8.35 -7.61 -7.93
CA PHE A 539 8.56 -8.86 -8.64
C PHE A 539 7.63 -9.97 -8.10
N THR A 540 7.38 -10.00 -6.80
CA THR A 540 6.48 -10.97 -6.17
C THR A 540 5.05 -10.76 -6.64
N GLY A 541 4.56 -9.52 -6.66
CA GLY A 541 3.25 -9.16 -7.24
C GLY A 541 3.14 -9.61 -8.69
N LEU A 542 4.08 -9.20 -9.54
CA LEU A 542 4.07 -9.51 -10.97
C LEU A 542 4.10 -11.02 -11.27
N VAL A 543 4.93 -11.80 -10.56
CA VAL A 543 5.05 -13.24 -10.80
C VAL A 543 3.78 -13.98 -10.41
N LEU A 544 3.13 -13.58 -9.32
CA LEU A 544 1.88 -14.21 -8.89
C LEU A 544 0.70 -13.83 -9.79
N THR A 545 0.67 -12.61 -10.32
CA THR A 545 -0.44 -12.15 -11.17
C THR A 545 -0.21 -12.32 -12.68
N THR A 546 0.90 -12.95 -13.09
CA THR A 546 1.18 -13.22 -14.50
C THR A 546 0.09 -14.12 -15.10
N ASP A 547 -0.50 -13.71 -16.23
CA ASP A 547 -1.47 -14.54 -16.94
C ASP A 547 -0.71 -15.68 -17.64
N PRO A 548 -1.13 -16.95 -17.48
CA PRO A 548 -0.55 -18.08 -18.21
C PRO A 548 -0.53 -17.94 -19.74
N LEU A 549 -1.31 -17.01 -20.29
CA LEU A 549 -1.35 -16.66 -21.71
C LEU A 549 -0.37 -15.55 -22.11
N ASP A 550 0.27 -14.87 -21.14
CA ASP A 550 1.25 -13.84 -21.42
C ASP A 550 2.46 -14.44 -22.16
N THR A 551 3.00 -13.67 -23.09
CA THR A 551 4.15 -14.03 -23.90
C THR A 551 5.18 -12.91 -23.85
N ALA A 552 6.39 -13.14 -24.35
CA ALA A 552 7.38 -12.07 -24.48
C ALA A 552 6.90 -10.87 -25.35
N THR A 553 5.76 -11.00 -26.04
CA THR A 553 5.21 -9.99 -26.96
C THR A 553 3.80 -9.50 -26.60
N THR A 554 3.15 -10.08 -25.59
CA THR A 554 1.77 -9.79 -25.18
C THR A 554 1.66 -9.96 -23.69
#